data_AF-A0A068VH23-F1
#
_entry.id   AF-A0A068VH23-F1
#
_cell.length_a   1.000
_cell.length_b   1.000
_cell.length_c   1.000
_cell.angle_alpha   90.00
_cell.angle_beta   90.00
_cell.angle_gamma   90.00
#
_symmetry.space_group_name_H-M   'P 1'
#
loop_
_entity.id
_entity.type
_entity.pdbx_description
1 polymer ?
#
loop_
_entity_poly.entity_id
_entity_poly.type
_entity_poly.pdbx_seq_one_letter_code
_entity_poly.pdbx_strand_id
1 'polypeptide(L)' 'MDRVIRAQCKGAGSVFKSHTHHRKSPTRFRSLNFGERNGYLKGVVTEIIHDPGRGALLARDPDSLRSVVYG' A
#
# COMPACT_ATOMS: atom_id res chain seq x y z
N MET A 1 12.46 -36.59 -15.78
CA MET A 1 12.35 -35.31 -15.04
C MET A 1 10.97 -34.77 -15.30
N ASP A 2 10.17 -34.61 -14.25
CA ASP A 2 8.75 -34.27 -14.34
C ASP A 2 8.50 -32.81 -14.72
N ARG A 3 7.24 -32.49 -15.05
CA ARG A 3 6.80 -31.13 -15.35
C ARG A 3 6.85 -30.27 -14.08
N VAL A 4 7.34 -29.04 -14.22
CA VAL A 4 7.33 -28.01 -13.15
C VAL A 4 5.90 -27.81 -12.64
N ILE A 5 5.71 -27.95 -11.32
CA ILE A 5 4.39 -27.83 -10.70
C ILE A 5 3.99 -26.35 -10.53
N ARG A 6 2.67 -26.09 -10.48
CA ARG A 6 2.13 -24.72 -10.36
C ARG A 6 2.73 -23.92 -9.20
N ALA A 7 3.05 -24.56 -8.07
CA ALA A 7 3.65 -23.90 -6.91
C ALA A 7 5.02 -23.29 -7.25
N GLN A 8 5.84 -24.00 -8.02
CA GLN A 8 7.17 -23.54 -8.46
C GLN A 8 7.07 -22.38 -9.47
N CYS A 9 6.01 -22.36 -10.31
CA CYS A 9 5.83 -21.29 -11.31
C CYS A 9 5.49 -19.91 -10.72
N LYS A 10 4.99 -19.82 -9.48
CA LYS A 10 4.58 -18.55 -8.87
C LYS A 10 5.74 -17.58 -8.61
N GLY A 11 6.98 -18.07 -8.49
CA GLY A 11 8.18 -17.26 -8.26
C GLY A 11 8.85 -16.72 -9.52
N ALA A 12 8.52 -17.24 -10.70
CA ALA A 12 9.21 -16.91 -11.95
C ALA A 12 8.87 -15.51 -12.52
N GLY A 13 7.89 -14.81 -11.96
CA GLY A 13 7.49 -13.49 -12.44
C GLY A 13 6.85 -13.48 -13.84
N SER A 14 6.27 -14.60 -14.29
CA SER A 14 5.52 -14.68 -15.54
C SER A 14 4.05 -14.28 -15.32
N VAL A 15 3.11 -15.21 -15.50
CA VAL A 15 1.65 -14.98 -15.46
C VAL A 15 1.14 -14.70 -14.03
N PHE A 16 1.82 -15.22 -13.00
CA PHE A 16 1.39 -15.09 -11.60
C PHE A 16 1.82 -13.77 -10.94
N LYS A 17 1.74 -12.66 -11.66
CA LYS A 17 2.01 -11.31 -11.15
C LYS A 17 0.74 -10.69 -10.53
N SER A 18 0.93 -9.78 -9.59
CA SER A 18 -0.17 -8.99 -9.05
C SER A 18 -0.67 -7.96 -10.06
N HIS A 19 -1.98 -7.86 -10.26
CA HIS A 19 -2.59 -6.79 -11.04
C HIS A 19 -2.57 -5.48 -10.25
N THR A 20 -1.71 -4.52 -10.64
CA THR A 20 -1.49 -3.27 -9.88
C THR A 20 -1.85 -1.99 -10.62
N HIS A 21 -2.36 -2.06 -11.85
CA HIS A 21 -2.62 -0.88 -12.70
C HIS A 21 -3.55 0.15 -12.05
N HIS A 22 -4.60 -0.29 -11.34
CA HIS A 22 -5.56 0.60 -10.67
C HIS A 22 -5.25 0.85 -9.19
N ARG A 23 -4.10 0.38 -8.68
CA ARG A 23 -3.72 0.68 -7.29
C ARG A 23 -3.44 2.17 -7.15
N LYS A 24 -4.10 2.81 -6.20
CA LYS A 24 -4.11 4.26 -5.99
C LYS A 24 -2.79 4.75 -5.45
N SER A 25 -2.32 4.19 -4.34
CA SER A 25 -1.06 4.59 -3.73
C SER A 25 -0.55 3.53 -2.74
N PRO A 26 0.74 3.57 -2.40
CA PRO A 26 1.28 2.73 -1.33
C PRO A 26 0.69 3.14 0.01
N THR A 27 0.12 2.16 0.70
CA THR A 27 -0.39 2.31 2.08
C THR A 27 0.75 2.24 3.08
N ARG A 28 1.24 3.38 3.58
CA ARG A 28 2.35 3.42 4.53
C ARG A 28 2.26 4.68 5.38
N PHE A 29 2.79 4.59 6.60
CA PHE A 29 3.08 5.76 7.40
C PHE A 29 4.14 6.65 6.71
N ARG A 30 4.15 7.91 7.13
CA ARG A 30 5.16 8.89 6.80
C ARG A 30 6.56 8.42 7.26
N SER A 31 7.59 8.93 6.62
CA SER A 31 8.96 8.73 7.09
C SER A 31 9.18 9.44 8.43
N LEU A 32 9.65 8.70 9.41
CA LEU A 32 9.91 9.20 10.76
C LEU A 32 10.87 10.40 10.73
N ASN A 33 10.42 11.55 11.25
CA ASN A 33 11.27 12.74 11.46
C ASN A 33 11.42 13.06 12.96
N PHE A 34 12.26 14.05 13.29
CA PHE A 34 12.48 14.49 14.67
C PHE A 34 11.17 14.87 15.39
N GLY A 35 10.24 15.53 14.70
CA GLY A 35 8.94 15.93 15.27
C GLY A 35 8.05 14.75 15.69
N GLU A 36 8.03 13.66 14.92
CA GLU A 36 7.31 12.43 15.30
C GLU A 36 8.06 11.59 16.35
N ARG A 37 9.39 11.68 16.42
CA ARG A 37 10.18 10.95 17.43
C ARG A 37 10.04 11.56 18.82
N ASN A 38 10.00 12.89 18.88
CA ASN A 38 10.10 13.65 20.12
C ASN A 38 8.77 14.33 20.49
N GLY A 39 7.71 14.15 19.70
CA GLY A 39 6.41 14.80 19.88
C GLY A 39 5.31 14.08 19.10
N TYR A 40 4.26 14.83 18.75
CA TYR A 40 3.15 14.32 17.93
C TYR A 40 2.91 15.25 16.75
N LEU A 41 2.42 14.67 15.65
CA LEU A 41 2.05 15.41 14.45
C LEU A 41 0.53 15.36 14.29
N LYS A 42 -0.08 16.48 13.94
CA LYS A 42 -1.49 16.56 13.55
C LYS A 42 -1.55 16.84 12.05
N GLY A 43 -2.35 16.05 11.35
CA GLY A 43 -2.63 16.20 9.91
C GLY A 43 -4.13 16.30 9.67
N VAL A 44 -4.51 16.65 8.45
CA VAL A 44 -5.91 16.76 8.03
C VAL A 44 -6.16 15.72 6.95
N VAL A 45 -7.09 14.79 7.22
CA VAL A 45 -7.53 13.85 6.19
C VAL A 45 -8.38 14.58 5.17
N THR A 46 -7.91 14.61 3.93
CA THR A 46 -8.60 15.29 2.82
C THR A 46 -9.55 14.37 2.08
N GLU A 47 -9.20 13.10 1.92
CA GLU A 47 -9.98 12.15 1.14
C GLU A 47 -9.96 10.76 1.75
N ILE A 48 -11.09 10.04 1.67
CA ILE A 48 -11.19 8.61 1.97
C ILE A 48 -11.46 7.87 0.66
N ILE A 49 -10.56 6.97 0.29
CA ILE A 49 -10.47 6.37 -1.04
C ILE A 49 -10.54 4.85 -0.92
N HIS A 50 -11.29 4.20 -1.80
CA HIS A 50 -11.23 2.76 -1.98
C HIS A 50 -10.09 2.38 -2.95
N ASP A 51 -9.20 1.49 -2.53
CA ASP A 51 -8.11 0.95 -3.37
C ASP A 51 -8.44 -0.46 -3.88
N PRO A 52 -8.53 -0.68 -5.20
CA PRO A 52 -8.85 -2.00 -5.75
C PRO A 52 -7.89 -3.11 -5.28
N GLY A 53 -8.46 -4.22 -4.81
CA GLY A 53 -7.69 -5.33 -4.25
C GLY A 53 -7.28 -5.14 -2.78
N ARG A 54 -7.84 -4.13 -2.08
CA ARG A 54 -7.79 -3.98 -0.63
C ARG A 54 -9.22 -3.91 -0.07
N GLY A 55 -9.45 -4.57 1.07
CA GLY A 55 -10.74 -4.51 1.76
C GLY A 55 -10.91 -3.28 2.65
N ALA A 56 -9.81 -2.61 3.02
CA ALA A 56 -9.83 -1.44 3.88
C ALA A 56 -9.82 -0.14 3.07
N LEU A 57 -10.44 0.90 3.63
CA LEU A 57 -10.42 2.25 3.08
C LEU A 57 -9.08 2.93 3.38
N LEU A 58 -8.65 3.77 2.44
CA LEU A 58 -7.41 4.53 2.52
C LEU A 58 -7.72 6.00 2.79
N ALA A 59 -7.05 6.61 3.75
CA ALA A 59 -7.09 8.04 3.93
C ALA A 59 -5.89 8.71 3.30
N ARG A 60 -6.15 9.85 2.66
CA ARG A 60 -5.14 10.71 2.08
C ARG A 60 -4.92 11.91 2.99
N ASP A 61 -3.66 12.15 3.31
CA ASP A 61 -3.19 13.42 3.86
C ASP A 61 -2.66 14.28 2.69
N PRO A 62 -2.93 15.59 2.64
CA PRO A 62 -2.44 16.48 1.58
C PRO A 62 -0.93 16.66 1.61
N ASP A 63 -0.33 16.62 2.81
CA ASP A 63 1.10 16.77 3.03
C ASP A 63 1.90 15.48 2.78
N SER A 64 1.18 14.38 2.51
CA SER A 64 1.74 13.06 2.27
C SER A 64 1.30 12.54 0.90
N LEU A 65 2.26 12.26 0.03
CA LEU A 65 1.99 11.49 -1.22
C LEU A 65 1.58 10.03 -0.94
N ARG A 66 1.42 9.64 0.33
CA ARG A 66 1.10 8.28 0.78
C ARG A 66 -0.20 8.30 1.56
N SER A 67 -1.02 7.28 1.33
CA SER A 67 -2.25 7.08 2.08
C SER A 67 -2.03 6.16 3.28
N VAL A 68 -2.82 6.33 4.34
CA VAL A 68 -2.80 5.48 5.54
C VAL A 68 -4.09 4.67 5.60
N VAL A 69 -4.04 3.45 6.14
CA VAL A 69 -5.23 2.60 6.30
C VAL A 69 -6.03 3.08 7.50
N TYR A 70 -7.34 3.23 7.33
CA TYR A 70 -8.27 3.37 8.45
C TYR A 70 -8.69 1.97 8.92
N GLY A 71 -8.59 1.72 10.23
CA GLY A 71 -9.00 0.49 10.91
C GLY A 71 -10.07 0.79 11.94
#